data_AF-A0A7X9QEX5-F1
#
_entry.id   AF-A0A7X9QEX5-F1
#
_cell.length_a   1.000
_cell.length_b   1.000
_cell.length_c   1.000
_cell.angle_alpha   90.00
_cell.angle_beta   90.00
_cell.angle_gamma   90.00
#
_symmetry.space_group_name_H-M   'P 1'
#
loop_
_entity.id
_entity.type
_entity.pdbx_description
1 polymer ?
#
loop_
_entity_poly.entity_id
_entity_poly.type
_entity_poly.pdbx_seq_one_letter_code
_entity_poly.pdbx_strand_id
1 'polypeptide(L)'
;MTASTPVGTVLMYAGRTDGAGVLNLITAGWILCDGSVYPNAQFPDLFAVLANSYGGNASGFAVPEYKGLFLRGLDGSDPNQRDPGAATRTAPRPDLPNVGNSGNNVGSVQPDSLEAHTHGYNYYNSYIKSTHTLGHECLSGSTTSSTSTVGGAETRPVNQYVDFIIKAVTSPDVVPVGAVMPFAGDLATWTPSLAGAGWLPCTGGKQPAASYPNLYSTVSNMFGADDQASFRLPDFRGRFLRGVVGQPVPGLPVADPDYLSRTAPQPGLAYPGNTGNLVGSLEATSYAAHSHNYTYNNDYWNCAATAIGDHAETNAGVTWTTAANGSLTESRPININVNYLIKAVTA
;
A
#
# COMPACT_ATOMS: atom_id res chain seq x y z
N MET A 1 -31.41 -18.57 12.99
CA MET A 1 -30.77 -17.27 13.24
C MET A 1 -30.08 -16.87 11.96
N THR A 2 -30.55 -15.83 11.28
CA THR A 2 -29.83 -15.26 10.14
C THR A 2 -28.56 -14.63 10.70
N ALA A 3 -27.38 -15.11 10.28
CA ALA A 3 -26.11 -14.58 10.75
C ALA A 3 -25.99 -13.12 10.28
N SER A 4 -25.98 -12.18 11.22
CA SER A 4 -25.89 -10.76 10.91
C SER A 4 -24.47 -10.25 10.89
N THR A 5 -24.17 -9.25 10.05
CA THR A 5 -22.84 -8.62 10.03
C THR A 5 -22.61 -7.89 11.36
N PRO A 6 -21.53 -8.13 12.11
CA PRO A 6 -21.28 -7.43 13.37
C PRO A 6 -21.04 -5.93 13.17
N VAL A 7 -21.54 -5.09 14.10
CA VAL A 7 -21.18 -3.66 14.15
C VAL A 7 -19.66 -3.51 14.35
N GLY A 8 -19.06 -2.54 13.67
CA GLY A 8 -17.61 -2.37 13.62
C GLY A 8 -16.91 -3.20 12.54
N THR A 9 -17.65 -4.03 11.78
CA THR A 9 -17.09 -4.70 10.59
C THR A 9 -16.68 -3.65 9.56
N VAL A 10 -15.45 -3.76 9.07
CA VAL A 10 -14.90 -2.90 8.01
C VAL A 10 -14.92 -3.68 6.69
N LEU A 11 -15.45 -3.06 5.63
CA LEU A 11 -15.39 -3.56 4.27
C LEU A 11 -14.70 -2.54 3.37
N MET A 12 -14.05 -3.04 2.32
CA MET A 12 -13.64 -2.20 1.20
C MET A 12 -14.89 -1.79 0.42
N TYR A 13 -14.82 -0.67 -0.28
CA TYR A 13 -15.93 -0.12 -1.03
C TYR A 13 -15.43 0.42 -2.37
N ALA A 14 -15.90 -0.18 -3.45
CA ALA A 14 -15.56 0.21 -4.83
C ALA A 14 -16.60 1.17 -5.43
N GLY A 15 -17.61 1.55 -4.65
CA GLY A 15 -18.65 2.48 -5.08
C GLY A 15 -18.28 3.94 -4.88
N ARG A 16 -19.07 4.82 -5.50
CA ARG A 16 -18.97 6.26 -5.31
C ARG A 16 -19.35 6.66 -3.89
N THR A 17 -18.60 7.60 -3.32
CA THR A 17 -18.73 8.09 -1.95
C THR A 17 -19.08 9.58 -1.89
N ASP A 18 -19.73 10.07 -2.94
CA ASP A 18 -20.27 11.42 -3.07
C ASP A 18 -21.80 11.41 -3.18
N GLY A 19 -22.44 12.51 -2.76
CA GLY A 19 -23.89 12.73 -2.90
C GLY A 19 -24.74 11.53 -2.48
N ALA A 20 -25.48 10.96 -3.43
CA ALA A 20 -26.36 9.80 -3.20
C ALA A 20 -25.62 8.53 -2.72
N GLY A 21 -24.34 8.37 -3.04
CA GLY A 21 -23.55 7.23 -2.59
C GLY A 21 -23.41 7.16 -1.06
N VAL A 22 -23.13 8.31 -0.43
CA VAL A 22 -23.04 8.42 1.04
C VAL A 22 -24.40 8.13 1.69
N LEU A 23 -25.48 8.66 1.11
CA LEU A 23 -26.83 8.43 1.63
C LEU A 23 -27.23 6.95 1.56
N ASN A 24 -26.86 6.25 0.49
CA ASN A 24 -27.11 4.82 0.33
C ASN A 24 -26.36 4.00 1.39
N LEU A 25 -25.10 4.36 1.70
CA LEU A 25 -24.34 3.72 2.78
C LEU A 25 -25.01 3.91 4.13
N ILE A 26 -25.36 5.16 4.48
CA ILE A 26 -26.01 5.48 5.77
C ILE A 26 -27.34 4.74 5.90
N THR A 27 -28.13 4.71 4.83
CA THR A 27 -29.42 4.00 4.80
C THR A 27 -29.24 2.49 4.95
N ALA A 28 -28.11 1.92 4.47
CA ALA A 28 -27.75 0.54 4.68
C ALA A 28 -27.12 0.26 6.07
N GLY A 29 -26.95 1.28 6.91
CA GLY A 29 -26.35 1.16 8.25
C GLY A 29 -24.82 1.22 8.26
N TRP A 30 -24.21 1.77 7.21
CA TRP A 30 -22.75 1.90 7.05
C TRP A 30 -22.34 3.37 6.94
N ILE A 31 -21.14 3.68 7.41
CA ILE A 31 -20.53 5.01 7.28
C ILE A 31 -19.09 4.87 6.75
N LEU A 32 -18.54 5.96 6.25
CA LEU A 32 -17.16 5.98 5.74
C LEU A 32 -16.16 5.94 6.89
N CYS A 33 -15.01 5.30 6.64
CA CYS A 33 -13.83 5.39 7.49
C CYS A 33 -13.02 6.65 7.10
N ASP A 34 -13.60 7.82 7.35
CA ASP A 34 -13.10 9.13 6.94
C ASP A 34 -12.59 10.00 8.08
N GLY A 35 -12.38 9.44 9.27
CA GLY A 35 -11.91 10.17 10.45
C GLY A 35 -12.93 11.11 11.09
N SER A 36 -14.19 11.11 10.66
CA SER A 36 -15.23 11.96 11.26
C SER A 36 -15.40 11.68 12.77
N VAL A 37 -15.69 12.74 13.53
CA VAL A 37 -16.04 12.62 14.95
C VAL A 37 -17.56 12.66 15.09
N TYR A 38 -18.14 11.60 15.64
CA TYR A 38 -19.58 11.50 15.85
C TYR A 38 -19.95 11.55 17.33
N PRO A 39 -21.08 12.18 17.69
CA PRO A 39 -21.64 12.06 19.03
C PRO A 39 -21.87 10.59 19.39
N ASN A 40 -21.49 10.20 20.61
CA ASN A 40 -21.64 8.81 21.09
C ASN A 40 -23.09 8.31 20.98
N ALA A 41 -24.06 9.22 21.17
CA ALA A 41 -25.48 8.91 21.07
C ALA A 41 -25.98 8.69 19.63
N GLN A 42 -25.24 9.13 18.60
CA GLN A 42 -25.62 8.95 17.20
C GLN A 42 -25.38 7.51 16.73
N PHE A 43 -24.25 6.91 17.16
CA PHE A 43 -23.89 5.53 16.85
C PHE A 43 -23.46 4.78 18.11
N PRO A 44 -24.40 4.50 19.05
CA PRO A 44 -24.07 3.92 20.35
C PRO A 44 -23.49 2.51 20.23
N ASP A 45 -24.00 1.70 19.28
CA ASP A 45 -23.49 0.35 19.00
C ASP A 45 -22.03 0.40 18.53
N LEU A 46 -21.70 1.35 17.64
CA LEU A 46 -20.34 1.50 17.13
C LEU A 46 -19.41 2.06 18.20
N PHE A 47 -19.87 3.01 19.01
CA PHE A 47 -19.09 3.53 20.13
C PHE A 47 -18.77 2.43 21.16
N ALA A 48 -19.69 1.51 21.42
CA ALA A 48 -19.43 0.38 22.31
C ALA A 48 -18.29 -0.53 21.81
N VAL A 49 -18.12 -0.63 20.48
CA VAL A 49 -17.06 -1.44 19.85
C VAL A 49 -15.74 -0.67 19.78
N LEU A 50 -15.76 0.58 19.31
CA LEU A 50 -14.53 1.35 19.05
C LEU A 50 -14.01 2.07 20.30
N ALA A 51 -14.91 2.52 21.18
CA ALA A 51 -14.64 3.53 22.19
C ALA A 51 -13.84 4.69 21.56
N ASN A 52 -12.67 5.01 22.10
CA ASN A 52 -11.76 6.01 21.54
C ASN A 52 -10.54 5.38 20.85
N SER A 53 -10.61 4.13 20.37
CA SER A 53 -9.46 3.44 19.76
C SER A 53 -8.89 4.18 18.55
N TYR A 54 -9.74 4.95 17.85
CA TYR A 54 -9.38 5.79 16.70
C TYR A 54 -9.32 7.28 17.04
N GLY A 55 -9.36 7.61 18.32
CA GLY A 55 -9.38 8.98 18.83
C GLY A 55 -10.78 9.49 19.16
N GLY A 56 -10.85 10.78 19.49
CA GLY A 56 -12.10 11.43 19.89
C GLY A 56 -11.85 12.79 20.54
N ASN A 57 -12.93 13.49 20.85
CA ASN A 57 -12.91 14.76 21.56
C ASN A 57 -14.16 14.92 22.45
N ALA A 58 -14.37 16.12 23.00
CA ALA A 58 -15.53 16.38 23.87
C ALA A 58 -16.89 16.18 23.16
N SER A 59 -16.93 16.24 21.82
CA SER A 59 -18.13 16.04 21.02
C SER A 59 -18.42 14.56 20.72
N GLY A 60 -17.46 13.65 20.93
CA GLY A 60 -17.66 12.22 20.77
C GLY A 60 -16.43 11.45 20.28
N PHE A 61 -16.66 10.27 19.71
CA PHE A 61 -15.60 9.37 19.24
C PHE A 61 -15.30 9.56 17.75
N ALA A 62 -14.04 9.34 17.36
CA ALA A 62 -13.65 9.32 15.96
C ALA A 62 -13.87 7.92 15.36
N VAL A 63 -14.43 7.87 14.15
CA VAL A 63 -14.34 6.67 13.31
C VAL A 63 -12.93 6.54 12.73
N PRO A 64 -12.54 5.36 12.21
CA PRO A 64 -11.24 5.22 11.59
C PRO A 64 -11.02 6.20 10.44
N GLU A 65 -9.79 6.66 10.29
CA GLU A 65 -9.31 7.45 9.14
C GLU A 65 -8.46 6.52 8.26
N TYR A 66 -9.07 5.85 7.29
CA TYR A 66 -8.36 4.89 6.43
C TYR A 66 -8.00 5.45 5.07
N LYS A 67 -8.25 6.74 4.81
CA LYS A 67 -7.90 7.39 3.56
C LYS A 67 -6.39 7.38 3.34
N GLY A 68 -5.96 6.94 2.16
CA GLY A 68 -4.55 6.77 1.80
C GLY A 68 -3.83 5.60 2.48
N LEU A 69 -4.47 4.84 3.36
CA LEU A 69 -3.83 3.79 4.14
C LEU A 69 -4.03 2.39 3.56
N PHE A 70 -3.11 1.50 3.91
CA PHE A 70 -3.28 0.06 3.81
C PHE A 70 -3.68 -0.51 5.17
N LEU A 71 -4.54 -1.53 5.16
CA LEU A 71 -4.88 -2.27 6.37
C LEU A 71 -3.96 -3.46 6.53
N ARG A 72 -3.54 -3.72 7.78
CA ARG A 72 -2.81 -4.94 8.16
C ARG A 72 -3.42 -5.56 9.40
N GLY A 73 -3.27 -6.88 9.53
CA GLY A 73 -3.70 -7.60 10.72
C GLY A 73 -2.88 -7.17 11.95
N LEU A 74 -3.54 -7.13 13.11
CA LEU A 74 -2.89 -6.93 14.40
C LEU A 74 -2.10 -8.18 14.77
N ASP A 75 -0.85 -8.02 15.19
CA ASP A 75 0.00 -9.11 15.63
C ASP A 75 -0.51 -9.74 16.94
N GLY A 76 -0.98 -8.89 17.85
CA GLY A 76 -1.70 -9.32 19.05
C GLY A 76 -0.78 -10.11 19.99
N SER A 77 -1.18 -11.32 20.37
CA SER A 77 -0.39 -12.19 21.27
C SER A 77 0.38 -13.29 20.53
N ASP A 78 0.58 -13.17 19.21
CA ASP A 78 1.31 -14.16 18.44
C ASP A 78 2.78 -14.27 18.91
N PRO A 79 3.23 -15.45 19.38
CA PRO A 79 4.61 -15.64 19.81
C PRO A 79 5.63 -15.46 18.67
N ASN A 80 5.21 -15.57 17.41
CA ASN A 80 6.10 -15.41 16.26
C ASN A 80 6.47 -13.95 15.97
N GLN A 81 5.77 -12.99 16.58
CA GLN A 81 5.96 -11.54 16.37
C GLN A 81 6.14 -11.18 14.90
N ARG A 82 5.12 -11.48 14.07
CA ARG A 82 5.18 -11.25 12.62
C ARG A 82 5.30 -9.78 12.25
N ASP A 83 5.09 -8.90 13.23
CA ASP A 83 5.25 -7.48 13.12
C ASP A 83 6.28 -6.95 14.14
N PRO A 84 7.58 -6.96 13.79
CA PRO A 84 8.65 -6.54 14.70
C PRO A 84 8.51 -5.07 15.18
N GLY A 85 7.82 -4.23 14.40
CA GLY A 85 7.54 -2.83 14.72
C GLY A 85 6.23 -2.59 15.48
N ALA A 86 5.52 -3.63 15.94
CA ALA A 86 4.21 -3.47 16.57
C ALA A 86 4.25 -2.52 17.78
N ALA A 87 5.29 -2.62 18.62
CA ALA A 87 5.40 -1.82 19.84
C ALA A 87 5.68 -0.32 19.58
N THR A 88 6.21 0.05 18.41
CA THR A 88 6.60 1.43 18.08
C THR A 88 5.55 2.17 17.26
N ARG A 89 4.40 1.54 16.97
CA ARG A 89 3.29 2.20 16.28
C ARG A 89 2.73 3.38 17.06
N THR A 90 2.27 4.38 16.33
CA THR A 90 1.74 5.62 16.88
C THR A 90 0.21 5.65 16.83
N ALA A 91 -0.37 6.66 17.47
CA ALA A 91 -1.82 6.86 17.49
C ALA A 91 -2.31 7.47 16.16
N PRO A 92 -3.54 7.12 15.70
CA PRO A 92 -4.05 7.52 14.39
C PRO A 92 -4.43 9.01 14.28
N ARG A 93 -4.78 9.65 15.40
CA ARG A 93 -5.33 11.01 15.43
C ARG A 93 -4.54 11.95 16.34
N PRO A 94 -3.24 12.18 16.09
CA PRO A 94 -2.44 13.11 16.89
C PRO A 94 -2.98 14.56 16.88
N ASP A 95 -3.89 14.89 15.95
CA ASP A 95 -4.61 16.15 15.85
C ASP A 95 -5.76 16.30 16.87
N LEU A 96 -6.21 15.21 17.51
CA LEU A 96 -7.32 15.22 18.47
C LEU A 96 -6.86 15.15 19.94
N PRO A 97 -7.67 15.67 20.90
CA PRO A 97 -7.37 15.55 22.33
C PRO A 97 -7.24 14.10 22.83
N ASN A 98 -8.11 13.20 22.35
CA ASN A 98 -7.88 11.77 22.46
C ASN A 98 -7.31 11.29 21.13
N VAL A 99 -6.04 10.89 21.15
CA VAL A 99 -5.29 10.56 19.93
C VAL A 99 -5.56 9.15 19.40
N GLY A 100 -6.18 8.29 20.22
CA GLY A 100 -6.41 6.88 19.91
C GLY A 100 -5.31 5.95 20.42
N ASN A 101 -5.42 4.67 20.02
CA ASN A 101 -4.52 3.61 20.47
C ASN A 101 -3.18 3.67 19.73
N SER A 102 -2.11 3.31 20.43
CA SER A 102 -0.75 3.16 19.90
C SER A 102 -0.19 1.76 20.21
N GLY A 103 1.00 1.45 19.69
CA GLY A 103 1.67 0.16 19.90
C GLY A 103 0.90 -1.02 19.29
N ASN A 104 1.02 -2.20 19.90
CA ASN A 104 0.38 -3.43 19.42
C ASN A 104 -1.11 -3.49 19.81
N ASN A 105 -1.89 -2.49 19.39
CA ASN A 105 -3.32 -2.39 19.63
C ASN A 105 -4.05 -2.03 18.32
N VAL A 106 -5.30 -2.49 18.20
CA VAL A 106 -6.19 -2.09 17.09
C VAL A 106 -6.32 -0.57 17.08
N GLY A 107 -6.17 0.03 15.90
CA GLY A 107 -6.28 1.47 15.67
C GLY A 107 -4.94 2.20 15.62
N SER A 108 -3.85 1.57 16.05
CA SER A 108 -2.51 2.11 15.86
C SER A 108 -2.10 2.18 14.38
N VAL A 109 -1.23 3.13 14.06
CA VAL A 109 -0.75 3.38 12.69
C VAL A 109 0.77 3.28 12.62
N GLN A 110 1.28 2.98 11.43
CA GLN A 110 2.69 3.07 11.10
C GLN A 110 2.85 3.96 9.87
N PRO A 111 3.84 4.87 9.84
CA PRO A 111 4.21 5.56 8.62
C PRO A 111 4.86 4.56 7.63
N ASP A 112 5.00 4.99 6.38
CA ASP A 112 5.88 4.33 5.43
C ASP A 112 7.34 4.37 5.92
N SER A 113 8.12 3.39 5.50
CA SER A 113 9.53 3.29 5.84
C SER A 113 10.25 2.55 4.73
N LEU A 114 11.40 3.05 4.27
CA LEU A 114 12.37 2.28 3.48
C LEU A 114 13.60 2.07 4.35
N GLU A 115 14.05 0.82 4.45
CA GLU A 115 15.22 0.51 5.27
C GLU A 115 16.48 1.14 4.66
N ALA A 116 17.20 1.84 5.51
CA ALA A 116 18.48 2.43 5.17
C ALA A 116 19.52 1.30 5.01
N HIS A 117 20.17 1.20 3.85
CA HIS A 117 21.16 0.17 3.58
C HIS A 117 22.44 0.75 2.98
N THR A 118 23.49 -0.08 2.98
CA THR A 118 24.78 0.20 2.36
C THR A 118 25.16 -0.94 1.41
N HIS A 119 26.06 -0.64 0.48
CA HIS A 119 26.71 -1.62 -0.38
C HIS A 119 28.19 -1.69 -0.04
N GLY A 120 28.69 -2.91 0.16
CA GLY A 120 30.12 -3.17 0.21
C GLY A 120 30.71 -3.24 -1.20
N TYR A 121 31.88 -2.63 -1.40
CA TYR A 121 32.68 -2.81 -2.61
C TYR A 121 34.17 -2.92 -2.24
N ASN A 122 34.94 -3.62 -3.07
CA ASN A 122 36.36 -3.91 -2.86
C ASN A 122 37.21 -3.09 -3.80
N TYR A 123 37.99 -2.14 -3.29
CA TYR A 123 38.86 -1.30 -4.12
C TYR A 123 40.32 -1.45 -3.72
N TYR A 124 41.23 -1.22 -4.67
CA TYR A 124 42.66 -1.28 -4.41
C TYR A 124 43.15 0.05 -3.84
N ASN A 125 43.76 0.05 -2.65
CA ASN A 125 44.21 1.28 -1.97
C ASN A 125 45.64 1.22 -1.42
N SER A 126 46.34 0.11 -1.64
CA SER A 126 47.69 -0.10 -1.11
C SER A 126 48.65 -0.44 -2.24
N TYR A 127 49.82 0.17 -2.19
CA TYR A 127 50.98 -0.20 -2.99
C TYR A 127 51.78 -1.26 -2.24
N ILE A 128 52.01 -2.41 -2.87
CA ILE A 128 53.01 -3.37 -2.40
C ILE A 128 54.21 -3.22 -3.33
N LYS A 129 55.36 -2.83 -2.77
CA LYS A 129 56.61 -2.80 -3.53
C LYS A 129 56.92 -4.22 -4.01
N SER A 130 57.05 -4.39 -5.32
CA SER A 130 57.58 -5.64 -5.86
C SER A 130 59.04 -5.76 -5.43
N THR A 131 59.40 -6.89 -4.83
CA THR A 131 60.79 -7.16 -4.37
C THR A 131 61.72 -7.56 -5.52
N HIS A 132 61.35 -7.31 -6.77
CA HIS A 132 62.18 -7.62 -7.94
C HIS A 132 63.31 -6.59 -8.08
N THR A 133 64.50 -7.04 -8.47
CA THR A 133 65.79 -6.29 -8.51
C THR A 133 65.76 -4.98 -9.32
N LEU A 134 64.68 -4.74 -10.09
CA LEU A 134 64.49 -3.56 -10.93
C LEU A 134 63.38 -2.62 -10.42
N GLY A 135 62.96 -2.75 -9.16
CA GLY A 135 62.12 -1.76 -8.46
C GLY A 135 60.85 -1.39 -9.21
N HIS A 136 59.86 -2.28 -9.23
CA HIS A 136 58.54 -1.97 -9.78
C HIS A 136 57.55 -1.78 -8.63
N GLU A 137 56.80 -0.68 -8.66
CA GLU A 137 55.70 -0.43 -7.74
C GLU A 137 54.40 -0.80 -8.46
N CYS A 138 53.75 -1.88 -8.02
CA CYS A 138 52.46 -2.30 -8.54
C CYS A 138 51.41 -2.05 -7.45
N LEU A 139 50.19 -1.64 -7.85
CA LEU A 139 49.06 -1.68 -6.92
C LEU A 139 48.72 -3.14 -6.64
N SER A 140 48.78 -3.53 -5.38
CA SER A 140 48.24 -4.81 -4.94
C SER A 140 47.82 -4.66 -3.49
N GLY A 141 46.53 -4.87 -3.22
CA GLY A 141 45.95 -4.68 -1.90
C GLY A 141 44.50 -4.26 -2.01
N SER A 142 43.60 -5.21 -1.83
CA SER A 142 42.15 -5.00 -1.85
C SER A 142 41.68 -4.59 -0.45
N THR A 143 41.06 -3.42 -0.33
CA THR A 143 40.38 -2.97 0.89
C THR A 143 38.88 -2.93 0.64
N THR A 144 38.10 -3.41 1.61
CA THR A 144 36.65 -3.33 1.59
C THR A 144 36.21 -1.97 2.11
N SER A 145 35.36 -1.27 1.35
CA SER A 145 34.69 -0.03 1.77
C SER A 145 33.19 -0.15 1.57
N SER A 146 32.44 0.71 2.24
CA SER A 146 30.99 0.77 2.17
C SER A 146 30.53 2.10 1.61
N THR A 147 29.47 2.07 0.81
CA THR A 147 28.76 3.30 0.44
C THR A 147 28.15 3.98 1.67
N SER A 148 27.83 5.28 1.55
CA SER A 148 27.03 5.97 2.57
C SER A 148 25.68 5.27 2.74
N THR A 149 25.14 5.22 3.96
CA THR A 149 23.79 4.71 4.17
C THR A 149 22.79 5.58 3.42
N VAL A 150 22.00 4.96 2.55
CA VAL A 150 20.89 5.63 1.86
C VAL A 150 19.63 4.78 2.01
N GLY A 151 18.52 5.46 2.26
CA GLY A 151 17.17 4.95 2.44
C GLY A 151 16.22 6.14 2.39
N GLY A 152 14.99 5.95 1.92
CA GLY A 152 14.02 7.00 1.62
C GLY A 152 12.84 6.49 0.78
N ALA A 153 11.83 7.33 0.52
CA ALA A 153 10.51 7.00 -0.06
C ALA A 153 10.32 5.61 -0.71
N GLU A 154 9.49 4.79 -0.09
CA GLU A 154 8.70 3.65 -0.60
C GLU A 154 9.17 2.86 -1.85
N THR A 155 9.45 1.55 -1.68
CA THR A 155 9.25 0.55 -2.75
C THR A 155 7.82 0.02 -2.65
N ARG A 156 6.86 0.72 -3.27
CA ARG A 156 5.44 0.38 -3.11
C ARG A 156 4.95 -0.66 -4.12
N PRO A 157 4.18 -1.66 -3.69
CA PRO A 157 3.50 -2.55 -4.62
C PRO A 157 2.49 -1.80 -5.50
N VAL A 158 2.16 -2.38 -6.66
CA VAL A 158 1.03 -1.93 -7.48
C VAL A 158 -0.22 -1.90 -6.61
N ASN A 159 -0.88 -0.75 -6.55
CA ASN A 159 -2.05 -0.59 -5.70
C ASN A 159 -3.15 0.21 -6.39
N GLN A 160 -4.38 -0.05 -5.98
CA GLN A 160 -5.57 0.55 -6.55
C GLN A 160 -6.45 1.13 -5.46
N TYR A 161 -7.04 2.28 -5.75
CA TYR A 161 -7.89 2.98 -4.81
C TYR A 161 -9.27 2.36 -4.66
N VAL A 162 -9.65 2.18 -3.39
CA VAL A 162 -10.99 1.87 -2.88
C VAL A 162 -11.26 2.76 -1.68
N ASP A 163 -12.52 2.90 -1.27
CA ASP A 163 -12.85 3.45 0.04
C ASP A 163 -13.00 2.33 1.08
N PHE A 164 -13.06 2.69 2.35
CA PHE A 164 -13.41 1.78 3.43
C PHE A 164 -14.67 2.26 4.14
N ILE A 165 -15.57 1.32 4.44
CA ILE A 165 -16.81 1.56 5.17
C ILE A 165 -16.85 0.70 6.42
N ILE A 166 -17.53 1.19 7.45
CA ILE A 166 -17.71 0.51 8.72
C ILE A 166 -19.20 0.38 9.06
N LYS A 167 -19.63 -0.80 9.49
CA LYS A 167 -21.01 -1.01 9.94
C LYS A 167 -21.24 -0.25 11.25
N ALA A 168 -22.18 0.70 11.25
CA ALA A 168 -22.36 1.65 12.34
C ALA A 168 -23.54 1.33 13.27
N VAL A 169 -24.51 0.55 12.78
CA VAL A 169 -25.73 0.20 13.51
C VAL A 169 -26.04 -1.29 13.35
N THR A 170 -26.72 -1.88 14.34
CA THR A 170 -27.15 -3.28 14.28
C THR A 170 -28.18 -3.56 13.18
N SER A 171 -29.06 -2.59 12.90
CA SER A 171 -30.10 -2.65 11.86
C SER A 171 -30.17 -1.33 11.08
N PRO A 172 -30.28 -1.35 9.74
CA PRO A 172 -30.46 -2.54 8.90
C PRO A 172 -29.18 -3.37 8.76
N ASP A 173 -29.35 -4.66 8.51
CA ASP A 173 -28.25 -5.61 8.31
C ASP A 173 -28.13 -5.96 6.82
N VAL A 174 -27.70 -4.96 6.05
CA VAL A 174 -27.55 -5.07 4.59
C VAL A 174 -26.12 -4.75 4.22
N VAL A 175 -25.48 -5.64 3.46
CA VAL A 175 -24.20 -5.32 2.82
C VAL A 175 -24.48 -4.45 1.60
N PRO A 176 -23.94 -3.22 1.53
CA PRO A 176 -24.26 -2.30 0.44
C PRO A 176 -23.71 -2.80 -0.89
N VAL A 177 -24.43 -2.53 -1.97
CA VAL A 177 -23.92 -2.74 -3.34
C VAL A 177 -22.62 -1.96 -3.50
N GLY A 178 -21.62 -2.55 -4.15
CA GLY A 178 -20.28 -1.96 -4.27
C GLY A 178 -19.33 -2.28 -3.11
N ALA A 179 -19.81 -2.89 -2.02
CA ALA A 179 -18.95 -3.43 -0.98
C ALA A 179 -18.08 -4.56 -1.54
N VAL A 180 -16.82 -4.56 -1.14
CA VAL A 180 -15.79 -5.51 -1.56
C VAL A 180 -15.29 -6.28 -0.35
N MET A 181 -15.19 -7.59 -0.48
CA MET A 181 -14.67 -8.47 0.57
C MET A 181 -13.65 -9.47 0.01
N PRO A 182 -12.64 -9.86 0.81
CA PRO A 182 -11.77 -10.96 0.45
C PRO A 182 -12.55 -12.29 0.51
N PHE A 183 -12.20 -13.20 -0.38
CA PHE A 183 -12.80 -14.52 -0.51
C PHE A 183 -11.70 -15.57 -0.59
N ALA A 184 -11.70 -16.48 0.37
CA ALA A 184 -10.69 -17.54 0.47
C ALA A 184 -11.01 -18.76 -0.41
N GLY A 185 -12.26 -18.89 -0.88
CA GLY A 185 -12.70 -20.03 -1.69
C GLY A 185 -12.15 -19.99 -3.11
N ASP A 186 -12.13 -21.16 -3.75
CA ASP A 186 -11.80 -21.29 -5.17
C ASP A 186 -12.95 -20.77 -6.05
N LEU A 187 -12.66 -19.73 -6.84
CA LEU A 187 -13.65 -19.13 -7.73
C LEU A 187 -14.14 -20.10 -8.81
N ALA A 188 -13.31 -21.04 -9.28
CA ALA A 188 -13.73 -21.99 -10.31
C ALA A 188 -14.89 -22.86 -9.81
N THR A 189 -14.87 -23.21 -8.52
CA THR A 189 -15.91 -24.00 -7.87
C THR A 189 -17.13 -23.16 -7.47
N TRP A 190 -16.93 -21.94 -6.98
CA TRP A 190 -17.98 -21.19 -6.27
C TRP A 190 -18.69 -20.10 -7.07
N THR A 191 -18.21 -19.72 -8.26
CA THR A 191 -18.78 -18.60 -9.05
C THR A 191 -20.31 -18.69 -9.24
N PRO A 192 -20.92 -19.86 -9.59
CA PRO A 192 -22.37 -19.93 -9.74
C PRO A 192 -23.14 -19.63 -8.45
N SER A 193 -22.69 -20.19 -7.32
CA SER A 193 -23.31 -19.96 -6.00
C SER A 193 -23.14 -18.52 -5.54
N LEU A 194 -21.99 -17.91 -5.81
CA LEU A 194 -21.72 -16.50 -5.50
C LEU A 194 -22.65 -15.57 -6.28
N ALA A 195 -22.84 -15.82 -7.58
CA ALA A 195 -23.76 -15.07 -8.40
C ALA A 195 -25.20 -15.15 -7.88
N GLY A 196 -25.64 -16.35 -7.46
CA GLY A 196 -26.95 -16.55 -6.81
C GLY A 196 -27.09 -15.80 -5.47
N ALA A 197 -25.99 -15.61 -4.75
CA ALA A 197 -25.93 -14.77 -3.53
C ALA A 197 -25.71 -13.27 -3.82
N GLY A 198 -25.67 -12.89 -5.10
CA GLY A 198 -25.50 -11.50 -5.54
C GLY A 198 -24.08 -10.96 -5.48
N TRP A 199 -23.08 -11.84 -5.53
CA TRP A 199 -21.66 -11.49 -5.52
C TRP A 199 -21.01 -11.78 -6.87
N LEU A 200 -20.14 -10.88 -7.32
CA LEU A 200 -19.36 -11.05 -8.54
C LEU A 200 -17.86 -11.02 -8.22
N PRO A 201 -17.03 -11.82 -8.90
CA PRO A 201 -15.59 -11.77 -8.71
C PRO A 201 -14.98 -10.51 -9.33
N CYS A 202 -14.03 -9.89 -8.63
CA CYS A 202 -13.29 -8.71 -9.08
C CYS A 202 -12.15 -9.09 -10.04
N THR A 203 -12.53 -9.53 -11.25
CA THR A 203 -11.61 -10.01 -12.30
C THR A 203 -11.60 -9.15 -13.57
N GLY A 204 -12.13 -7.92 -13.52
CA GLY A 204 -12.16 -7.02 -14.69
C GLY A 204 -13.22 -7.34 -15.75
N GLY A 205 -14.17 -8.24 -15.44
CA GLY A 205 -15.21 -8.67 -16.39
C GLY A 205 -16.10 -7.51 -16.85
N LYS A 206 -16.45 -7.51 -18.14
CA LYS A 206 -17.45 -6.60 -18.72
C LYS A 206 -18.85 -7.02 -18.27
N GLN A 207 -19.65 -6.07 -17.78
CA GLN A 207 -21.03 -6.29 -17.35
C GLN A 207 -21.99 -5.35 -18.09
N PRO A 208 -23.17 -5.82 -18.56
CA PRO A 208 -24.21 -4.95 -19.07
C PRO A 208 -24.81 -4.08 -17.94
N ALA A 209 -24.91 -2.77 -18.16
CA ALA A 209 -25.49 -1.86 -17.17
C ALA A 209 -26.95 -2.23 -16.81
N ALA A 210 -27.72 -2.70 -17.80
CA ALA A 210 -29.10 -3.13 -17.60
C ALA A 210 -29.26 -4.38 -16.72
N SER A 211 -28.24 -5.25 -16.66
CA SER A 211 -28.27 -6.45 -15.82
C SER A 211 -27.98 -6.15 -14.34
N TYR A 212 -27.26 -5.06 -14.06
CA TYR A 212 -26.86 -4.67 -12.71
C TYR A 212 -27.05 -3.16 -12.49
N PRO A 213 -28.28 -2.61 -12.55
CA PRO A 213 -28.52 -1.17 -12.52
C PRO A 213 -28.04 -0.51 -11.23
N ASN A 214 -28.20 -1.17 -10.07
CA ASN A 214 -27.74 -0.65 -8.78
C ASN A 214 -26.20 -0.67 -8.67
N LEU A 215 -25.55 -1.71 -9.21
CA LEU A 215 -24.10 -1.75 -9.25
C LEU A 215 -23.57 -0.70 -10.22
N TYR A 216 -24.21 -0.52 -11.37
CA TYR A 216 -23.82 0.49 -12.35
C TYR A 216 -24.01 1.92 -11.82
N SER A 217 -25.08 2.22 -11.09
CA SER A 217 -25.25 3.54 -10.45
C SER A 217 -24.21 3.80 -9.35
N THR A 218 -23.70 2.74 -8.73
CA THR A 218 -22.70 2.77 -7.67
C THR A 218 -21.28 2.85 -8.20
N VAL A 219 -20.92 2.03 -9.19
CA VAL A 219 -19.57 1.84 -9.71
C VAL A 219 -19.34 2.60 -11.01
N SER A 220 -20.37 2.74 -11.85
CA SER A 220 -20.31 3.39 -13.15
C SER A 220 -19.07 2.94 -13.95
N ASN A 221 -18.36 3.88 -14.58
CA ASN A 221 -17.18 3.62 -15.38
C ASN A 221 -15.88 3.77 -14.58
N MET A 222 -15.92 3.77 -13.24
CA MET A 222 -14.72 4.05 -12.42
C MET A 222 -13.57 3.06 -12.67
N PHE A 223 -13.89 1.82 -13.04
CA PHE A 223 -12.93 0.77 -13.40
C PHE A 223 -12.78 0.56 -14.92
N GLY A 224 -13.40 1.44 -15.71
CA GLY A 224 -13.42 1.43 -17.15
C GLY A 224 -14.72 0.91 -17.75
N ALA A 225 -14.88 1.12 -19.06
CA ALA A 225 -15.97 0.59 -19.87
C ALA A 225 -15.54 0.51 -21.35
N ASP A 226 -16.11 -0.46 -22.05
CA ASP A 226 -15.89 -0.66 -23.49
C ASP A 226 -16.78 0.26 -24.32
N ASP A 227 -17.99 0.55 -23.81
CA ASP A 227 -19.05 1.29 -24.48
C ASP A 227 -19.99 1.93 -23.43
N GLN A 228 -20.95 2.75 -23.86
CA GLN A 228 -21.89 3.43 -22.96
C GLN A 228 -22.96 2.50 -22.33
N ALA A 229 -23.10 1.27 -22.82
CA ALA A 229 -24.12 0.32 -22.37
C ALA A 229 -23.58 -0.69 -21.34
N SER A 230 -22.29 -0.61 -21.02
CA SER A 230 -21.60 -1.57 -20.17
C SER A 230 -20.59 -0.88 -19.27
N PHE A 231 -20.10 -1.62 -18.28
CA PHE A 231 -19.03 -1.21 -17.39
C PHE A 231 -18.13 -2.39 -17.06
N ARG A 232 -16.91 -2.11 -16.60
CA ARG A 232 -15.97 -3.13 -16.11
C ARG A 232 -16.11 -3.26 -14.61
N LEU A 233 -16.12 -4.51 -14.13
CA LEU A 233 -15.87 -4.78 -12.72
C LEU A 233 -14.43 -4.36 -12.35
N PRO A 234 -14.14 -4.12 -11.07
CA PRO A 234 -12.77 -4.01 -10.63
C PRO A 234 -11.96 -5.26 -10.99
N ASP A 235 -10.67 -5.08 -11.28
CA ASP A 235 -9.71 -6.17 -11.40
C ASP A 235 -8.69 -6.02 -10.27
N PHE A 236 -8.85 -6.77 -9.19
CA PHE A 236 -7.98 -6.65 -8.02
C PHE A 236 -6.87 -7.70 -7.97
N ARG A 237 -6.74 -8.51 -9.03
CA ARG A 237 -5.69 -9.53 -9.09
C ARG A 237 -4.31 -8.87 -9.15
N GLY A 238 -3.43 -9.26 -8.24
CA GLY A 238 -2.07 -8.72 -8.15
C GLY A 238 -2.01 -7.26 -7.69
N ARG A 239 -3.10 -6.73 -7.10
CA ARG A 239 -3.16 -5.34 -6.62
C ARG A 239 -3.34 -5.31 -5.11
N PHE A 240 -2.70 -4.33 -4.47
CA PHE A 240 -3.02 -3.94 -3.11
C PHE A 240 -4.16 -2.92 -3.12
N LEU A 241 -5.10 -3.03 -2.18
CA LEU A 241 -6.20 -2.09 -2.07
C LEU A 241 -5.86 -1.03 -1.02
N ARG A 242 -5.82 0.22 -1.44
CA ARG A 242 -5.49 1.39 -0.61
C ARG A 242 -6.71 2.30 -0.51
N GLY A 243 -6.89 2.93 0.65
CA GLY A 243 -7.90 3.97 0.82
C GLY A 243 -7.66 5.14 -0.14
N VAL A 244 -8.70 5.71 -0.74
CA VAL A 244 -8.59 6.99 -1.46
C VAL A 244 -8.17 8.08 -0.46
N VAL A 245 -7.25 8.99 -0.81
CA VAL A 245 -6.84 10.08 0.09
C VAL A 245 -8.00 11.04 0.38
N GLY A 246 -8.86 11.28 -0.61
CA GLY A 246 -10.02 12.14 -0.48
C GLY A 246 -9.61 13.56 -0.09
N GLN A 247 -10.36 14.19 0.82
CA GLN A 247 -9.96 15.47 1.40
C GLN A 247 -9.00 15.23 2.57
N PRO A 248 -7.78 15.83 2.56
CA PRO A 248 -6.86 15.73 3.69
C PRO A 248 -7.49 16.27 4.98
N VAL A 249 -7.29 15.57 6.09
CA VAL A 249 -7.66 16.07 7.42
C VAL A 249 -6.60 17.06 7.90
N PRO A 250 -6.97 18.29 8.29
CA PRO A 250 -6.02 19.26 8.80
C PRO A 250 -5.24 18.71 10.01
N GLY A 251 -3.91 18.82 9.97
CA GLY A 251 -3.04 18.33 11.06
C GLY A 251 -2.61 16.87 10.94
N LEU A 252 -3.12 16.12 9.96
CA LEU A 252 -2.64 14.78 9.63
C LEU A 252 -1.72 14.78 8.39
N PRO A 253 -0.67 13.92 8.37
CA PRO A 253 0.09 13.67 7.16
C PRO A 253 -0.80 13.10 6.05
N VAL A 254 -0.54 13.49 4.81
CA VAL A 254 -1.16 12.85 3.65
C VAL A 254 -0.46 11.52 3.41
N ALA A 255 -1.15 10.43 3.68
CA ALA A 255 -0.57 9.07 3.65
C ALA A 255 -0.11 8.62 2.26
N ASP A 256 -0.68 9.18 1.19
CA ASP A 256 -0.21 8.94 -0.18
C ASP A 256 0.12 10.27 -0.85
N PRO A 257 1.39 10.67 -0.90
CA PRO A 257 1.83 11.92 -1.53
C PRO A 257 1.59 11.97 -3.05
N ASP A 258 1.49 10.81 -3.71
CA ASP A 258 1.44 10.69 -5.17
C ASP A 258 0.00 10.52 -5.69
N TYR A 259 -0.99 10.68 -4.81
CA TYR A 259 -2.42 10.48 -5.06
C TYR A 259 -2.98 11.20 -6.30
N LEU A 260 -2.39 12.32 -6.71
CA LEU A 260 -2.79 13.08 -7.91
C LEU A 260 -2.23 12.51 -9.22
N SER A 261 -1.14 11.75 -9.16
CA SER A 261 -0.45 11.21 -10.35
C SER A 261 -0.97 9.84 -10.79
N ARG A 262 -1.94 9.28 -10.05
CA ARG A 262 -2.54 7.98 -10.35
C ARG A 262 -3.21 7.94 -11.71
N THR A 263 -3.09 6.81 -12.38
CA THR A 263 -3.55 6.59 -13.75
C THR A 263 -4.84 5.78 -13.79
N ALA A 264 -5.41 5.64 -14.98
CA ALA A 264 -6.63 4.88 -15.16
C ALA A 264 -6.35 3.38 -15.10
N PRO A 265 -7.26 2.56 -14.56
CA PRO A 265 -7.03 1.12 -14.40
C PRO A 265 -7.05 0.33 -15.71
N GLN A 266 -7.63 0.90 -16.78
CA GLN A 266 -7.79 0.26 -18.09
C GLN A 266 -7.44 1.24 -19.22
N PRO A 267 -6.20 1.73 -19.33
CA PRO A 267 -5.84 2.82 -20.25
C PRO A 267 -6.07 2.51 -21.75
N GLY A 268 -6.22 1.23 -22.11
CA GLY A 268 -6.52 0.80 -23.48
C GLY A 268 -8.02 0.76 -23.86
N LEU A 269 -8.95 1.03 -22.92
CA LEU A 269 -10.39 1.03 -23.21
C LEU A 269 -10.89 2.41 -23.64
N ALA A 270 -12.04 2.45 -24.32
CA ALA A 270 -12.70 3.69 -24.74
C ALA A 270 -13.02 4.61 -23.55
N TYR A 271 -13.43 4.01 -22.43
CA TYR A 271 -13.55 4.67 -21.14
C TYR A 271 -12.55 4.00 -20.20
N PRO A 272 -11.37 4.61 -19.96
CA PRO A 272 -10.28 3.91 -19.29
C PRO A 272 -10.45 3.79 -17.77
N GLY A 273 -11.39 4.56 -17.19
CA GLY A 273 -11.66 4.61 -15.76
C GLY A 273 -11.12 5.88 -15.09
N ASN A 274 -11.27 5.95 -13.77
CA ASN A 274 -10.89 7.10 -12.98
C ASN A 274 -9.36 7.25 -12.85
N THR A 275 -8.89 8.48 -12.75
CA THR A 275 -7.49 8.85 -12.48
C THR A 275 -7.40 9.67 -11.18
N GLY A 276 -6.18 9.88 -10.69
CA GLY A 276 -5.92 10.74 -9.53
C GLY A 276 -6.61 10.27 -8.24
N ASN A 277 -7.17 11.22 -7.48
CA ASN A 277 -7.71 11.01 -6.15
C ASN A 277 -9.14 10.44 -6.12
N LEU A 278 -9.37 9.34 -6.82
CA LEU A 278 -10.71 8.75 -6.97
C LEU A 278 -10.65 7.24 -6.89
N VAL A 279 -11.74 6.63 -6.39
CA VAL A 279 -11.93 5.17 -6.42
C VAL A 279 -11.69 4.64 -7.84
N GLY A 280 -10.95 3.53 -7.92
CA GLY A 280 -10.61 2.87 -9.17
C GLY A 280 -9.27 3.31 -9.79
N SER A 281 -8.72 4.47 -9.40
CA SER A 281 -7.43 4.90 -9.93
C SER A 281 -6.29 3.98 -9.49
N LEU A 282 -5.31 3.83 -10.39
CA LEU A 282 -4.24 2.86 -10.30
C LEU A 282 -2.90 3.55 -10.15
N GLU A 283 -2.13 3.10 -9.18
CA GLU A 283 -0.71 3.38 -9.07
C GLU A 283 0.07 2.15 -9.53
N ALA A 284 0.86 2.32 -10.59
CA ALA A 284 1.79 1.29 -11.05
C ALA A 284 2.98 1.18 -10.08
N THR A 285 3.84 0.16 -10.24
CA THR A 285 5.06 0.06 -9.44
C THR A 285 5.91 1.31 -9.62
N SER A 286 6.25 1.99 -8.53
CA SER A 286 7.34 2.96 -8.50
C SER A 286 8.50 2.34 -7.71
N TYR A 287 9.66 2.25 -8.35
CA TYR A 287 10.91 2.03 -7.63
C TYR A 287 11.48 3.40 -7.31
N ALA A 288 11.67 3.72 -6.05
CA ALA A 288 12.46 4.89 -5.69
C ALA A 288 13.92 4.61 -6.04
N ALA A 289 14.36 5.18 -7.15
CA ALA A 289 15.76 5.21 -7.48
C ALA A 289 16.49 6.05 -6.42
N HIS A 290 17.38 5.43 -5.66
CA HIS A 290 18.29 6.13 -4.76
C HIS A 290 19.73 5.96 -5.24
N SER A 291 20.55 6.98 -4.98
CA SER A 291 21.98 6.95 -5.28
C SER A 291 22.77 7.00 -3.98
N HIS A 292 23.91 6.33 -3.97
CA HIS A 292 24.89 6.47 -2.89
C HIS A 292 25.93 7.52 -3.25
N ASN A 293 26.37 8.29 -2.26
CA ASN A 293 27.53 9.15 -2.40
C ASN A 293 28.78 8.36 -2.04
N TYR A 294 29.82 8.49 -2.87
CA TYR A 294 31.15 7.96 -2.57
C TYR A 294 32.21 9.02 -2.89
N THR A 295 33.16 9.20 -1.98
CA THR A 295 34.32 10.09 -2.15
C THR A 295 35.55 9.23 -2.43
N TYR A 296 36.07 9.29 -3.65
CA TYR A 296 37.36 8.70 -4.04
C TYR A 296 38.42 9.81 -4.13
N ASN A 297 39.59 9.62 -3.51
CA ASN A 297 40.79 10.41 -3.81
C ASN A 297 41.55 9.70 -4.93
N ASN A 298 41.47 10.20 -6.17
CA ASN A 298 42.25 9.65 -7.26
C ASN A 298 43.58 10.38 -7.37
N ASP A 299 44.60 9.82 -6.70
CA ASP A 299 45.97 10.12 -7.06
C ASP A 299 46.30 9.33 -8.34
N TYR A 300 45.93 9.89 -9.49
CA TYR A 300 46.37 9.38 -10.80
C TYR A 300 47.89 9.55 -10.89
N TRP A 301 48.63 8.47 -10.63
CA TRP A 301 50.02 8.38 -11.02
C TRP A 301 50.15 7.37 -12.14
N ASN A 302 50.44 7.91 -13.33
CA ASN A 302 50.86 7.14 -14.49
C ASN A 302 52.20 6.46 -14.18
N CYS A 303 52.21 5.13 -14.12
CA CYS A 303 53.43 4.37 -14.28
C CYS A 303 53.94 4.60 -15.71
N ALA A 304 54.86 5.56 -15.86
CA ALA A 304 55.52 5.81 -17.14
C ALA A 304 56.47 4.63 -17.44
N ALA A 305 56.06 3.74 -18.34
CA ALA A 305 56.93 2.74 -18.91
C ALA A 305 58.05 3.45 -19.70
N THR A 306 59.31 3.24 -19.32
CA THR A 306 60.46 3.86 -19.99
C THR A 306 61.45 2.86 -20.60
N ALA A 307 61.10 1.57 -20.75
CA ALA A 307 61.97 0.64 -21.45
C ALA A 307 61.25 -0.50 -22.17
N ILE A 308 61.84 -0.90 -23.30
CA ILE A 308 61.40 -1.93 -24.25
C ILE A 308 61.21 -3.28 -23.56
N GLY A 309 59.96 -3.71 -23.43
CA GLY A 309 59.56 -5.00 -22.89
C GLY A 309 58.18 -5.02 -22.24
N ASP A 310 57.26 -4.15 -22.68
CA ASP A 310 56.01 -3.86 -22.00
C ASP A 310 55.13 -5.10 -21.80
N HIS A 311 54.94 -5.48 -20.54
CA HIS A 311 53.69 -6.09 -20.11
C HIS A 311 52.70 -4.94 -19.87
N ALA A 312 51.85 -4.70 -20.86
CA ALA A 312 50.62 -3.96 -20.63
C ALA A 312 49.73 -4.80 -19.72
N GLU A 313 49.72 -4.48 -18.41
CA GLU A 313 48.64 -4.93 -17.55
C GLU A 313 47.36 -4.25 -18.04
N THR A 314 46.64 -4.94 -18.92
CA THR A 314 45.24 -4.62 -19.13
C THR A 314 44.57 -4.80 -17.78
N ASN A 315 44.10 -3.70 -17.20
CA ASN A 315 43.17 -3.77 -16.08
C ASN A 315 42.03 -4.68 -16.52
N ALA A 316 42.06 -5.93 -16.08
CA ALA A 316 40.96 -6.85 -16.27
C ALA A 316 39.74 -6.14 -15.69
N GLY A 317 38.72 -5.92 -16.53
CA GLY A 317 37.54 -5.16 -16.16
C GLY A 317 37.01 -5.68 -14.82
N VAL A 318 37.22 -4.90 -13.75
CA VAL A 318 36.78 -5.29 -12.43
C VAL A 318 35.27 -5.20 -12.45
N THR A 319 34.62 -6.36 -12.38
CA THR A 319 33.18 -6.45 -12.23
C THR A 319 32.89 -6.18 -10.76
N TRP A 320 32.45 -4.97 -10.45
CA TRP A 320 32.08 -4.56 -9.09
C TRP A 320 30.79 -5.27 -8.69
N THR A 321 30.92 -6.27 -7.83
CA THR A 321 29.76 -6.94 -7.23
C THR A 321 29.42 -6.22 -5.93
N THR A 322 28.30 -5.49 -5.93
CA THR A 322 27.74 -4.91 -4.71
C THR A 322 26.98 -6.00 -3.96
N ALA A 323 27.41 -6.32 -2.74
CA ALA A 323 26.59 -7.10 -1.82
C ALA A 323 25.70 -6.14 -1.03
N ALA A 324 24.38 -6.34 -1.07
CA ALA A 324 23.43 -5.60 -0.24
C ALA A 324 23.43 -6.20 1.18
N ASN A 325 23.78 -5.41 2.19
CA ASN A 325 23.55 -5.77 3.58
C ASN A 325 22.25 -5.10 4.03
N GLY A 326 21.14 -5.84 4.01
CA GLY A 326 19.87 -5.43 4.61
C GLY A 326 19.84 -5.78 6.10
N SER A 327 19.40 -4.85 6.94
CA SER A 327 19.02 -5.10 8.33
C SER A 327 17.61 -5.73 8.37
N LEU A 328 17.34 -6.59 9.36
CA LEU A 328 16.19 -7.50 9.43
C LEU A 328 14.84 -6.83 9.76
N THR A 329 14.77 -5.49 9.75
CA THR A 329 13.59 -4.68 10.10
C THR A 329 12.83 -4.15 8.88
N GLU A 330 12.93 -4.84 7.75
CA GLU A 330 12.27 -4.45 6.53
C GLU A 330 10.73 -4.38 6.67
N SER A 331 10.17 -3.24 6.27
CA SER A 331 8.74 -2.89 6.36
C SER A 331 7.92 -3.28 5.12
N ARG A 332 8.52 -3.96 4.12
CA ARG A 332 7.79 -4.34 2.90
C ARG A 332 6.57 -5.18 3.31
N PRO A 333 5.35 -4.88 2.81
CA PRO A 333 4.17 -5.65 3.18
C PRO A 333 4.35 -7.11 2.78
N ILE A 334 4.40 -8.02 3.76
CA ILE A 334 4.18 -9.44 3.51
C ILE A 334 2.73 -9.57 3.06
N ASN A 335 2.51 -10.14 1.88
CA ASN A 335 1.18 -10.24 1.29
C ASN A 335 0.67 -11.68 1.25
N ILE A 336 -0.65 -11.78 1.19
CA ILE A 336 -1.38 -13.01 0.94
C ILE A 336 -2.29 -12.76 -0.26
N ASN A 337 -2.30 -13.71 -1.20
CA ASN A 337 -3.22 -13.66 -2.32
C ASN A 337 -4.59 -14.16 -1.87
N VAL A 338 -5.60 -13.32 -2.07
CA VAL A 338 -7.01 -13.66 -1.85
C VAL A 338 -7.80 -13.28 -3.10
N ASN A 339 -8.91 -13.97 -3.33
CA ASN A 339 -9.89 -13.49 -4.30
C ASN A 339 -10.63 -12.31 -3.69
N TYR A 340 -11.15 -11.41 -4.53
CA TYR A 340 -12.03 -10.34 -4.07
C TYR A 340 -13.39 -10.47 -4.76
N LEU A 341 -14.45 -10.26 -3.99
CA LEU A 341 -15.82 -10.23 -4.47
C LEU A 341 -16.41 -8.85 -4.26
N ILE A 342 -17.26 -8.42 -5.20
CA ILE A 342 -18.06 -7.20 -5.09
C ILE A 342 -19.54 -7.54 -4.99
N LYS A 343 -20.25 -6.88 -4.07
CA LYS A 343 -21.69 -7.04 -3.91
C LYS A 343 -22.41 -6.34 -5.07
N ALA A 344 -23.11 -7.11 -5.89
CA ALA A 344 -23.76 -6.62 -7.11
C ALA A 344 -25.25 -6.34 -6.93
N VAL A 345 -25.93 -7.12 -6.07
CA VAL A 345 -27.35 -6.94 -5.75
C VAL A 345 -27.56 -7.15 -4.25
N THR A 346 -28.40 -6.31 -3.64
CA THR A 346 -28.96 -6.56 -2.30
C THR A 346 -29.97 -7.69 -2.42
N ALA A 347 -29.89 -8.68 -1.52
CA ALA A 347 -30.92 -9.71 -1.40
C ALA A 347 -32.19 -9.11 -0.75
#